data_AF-A0A7C0WXR9-F1
#
_entry.id   AF-A0A7C0WXR9-F1
#
_cell.length_a   1.000
_cell.length_b   1.000
_cell.length_c   1.000
_cell.angle_alpha   90.00
_cell.angle_beta   90.00
_cell.angle_gamma   90.00
#
_symmetry.space_group_name_H-M   'P 1'
#
loop_
_entity.id
_entity.type
_entity.pdbx_description
1 polymer ?
#
loop_
_entity_poly.entity_id
_entity_poly.type
_entity_poly.pdbx_seq_one_letter_code
_entity_poly.pdbx_strand_id
1 'polypeptide(L)'
;MKNYKLGLVMIVFLVLAGMKVPVRSSVIKVPDDYPTINEAISSAIEGDTIKIKGEYTENVTVDKRLTIEGENAVINGKVVIDAKNVKISKITIRDAIEGVEVTSSGSGILYSIKIENCTYGIKMIKSGRIDLHNGIFRNCEYGVYGEKLTGVLIDNSEFSENENALYFLNVSGCSVANSKIENSTTGFYVSLSPYVSISKNIITDCEKGIVLENSNGDIKDNFLKNNDNIDISYMKDSEITGNTIQDGNTGILMEYSSGNEISGNRIKNVESYGIRIMYQSENCNVYNNIIYYNSEGIAVLAGCKNIKIVNNTLYSNSDKNIWVYDSQNILIQNNIIAKGNYGIYSQQATLDIDYNDFWNNKNNIFGADVGNYNIFQDPMFLNVEKENFKLNINSPCVDFGKLQDSPGSDFEGKKRPYSKGVDLGAYEVASIQITLVANTVDYGLASEFIEFLKMNNVMITEISAPDFPDHQSDKIIIILGGPDAYDGIGFIVKNVLDSNEIDLLREEGSSAMFIKTNVWRDGQLIIVLAGNDRDLTRKAWMDNKENVFTQMKEWI
;
A
#
# COMPACT_ATOMS: atom_id res chain seq x y z
N MET A 1 -22.09 -13.22 -77.17
CA MET A 1 -23.16 -12.96 -76.19
C MET A 1 -22.73 -11.84 -75.26
N LYS A 2 -23.46 -10.72 -75.35
CA LYS A 2 -23.67 -9.66 -74.33
C LYS A 2 -22.45 -8.98 -73.68
N ASN A 3 -22.06 -7.87 -74.29
CA ASN A 3 -21.56 -6.67 -73.61
C ASN A 3 -22.66 -6.06 -72.73
N TYR A 4 -22.37 -5.77 -71.46
CA TYR A 4 -23.15 -4.81 -70.67
C TYR A 4 -22.25 -3.74 -70.06
N LYS A 5 -22.72 -2.51 -70.26
CA LYS A 5 -22.13 -1.24 -69.89
C LYS A 5 -22.05 -1.10 -68.36
N LEU A 6 -20.88 -0.71 -67.86
CA LEU A 6 -20.74 -0.17 -66.51
C LEU A 6 -21.23 1.29 -66.55
N GLY A 7 -22.41 1.54 -66.02
CA GLY A 7 -22.98 2.88 -65.88
C GLY A 7 -22.24 3.66 -64.81
N LEU A 8 -21.65 4.78 -65.21
CA LEU A 8 -21.03 5.78 -64.34
C LEU A 8 -22.14 6.46 -63.52
N VAL A 9 -22.26 6.16 -62.23
CA VAL A 9 -23.09 6.93 -61.29
C VAL A 9 -22.20 8.03 -60.70
N MET A 10 -22.36 9.25 -61.21
CA MET A 10 -21.69 10.44 -60.70
C MET A 10 -22.46 10.95 -59.48
N ILE A 11 -22.04 10.56 -58.27
CA ILE A 11 -22.55 11.18 -57.03
C ILE A 11 -21.77 12.48 -56.82
N VAL A 12 -22.47 13.61 -57.02
CA VAL A 12 -21.99 14.95 -56.68
C VAL A 12 -21.95 15.07 -55.16
N PHE A 13 -20.75 14.99 -54.56
CA PHE A 13 -20.54 15.47 -53.20
C PHE A 13 -20.54 17.01 -53.22
N LEU A 14 -21.66 17.61 -52.81
CA LEU A 14 -21.68 19.00 -52.40
C LEU A 14 -20.89 19.11 -51.08
N VAL A 15 -19.60 19.44 -51.19
CA VAL A 15 -18.79 19.86 -50.05
C VAL A 15 -19.29 21.25 -49.64
N LEU A 16 -20.28 21.28 -48.76
CA LEU A 16 -20.51 22.44 -47.90
C LEU A 16 -19.31 22.52 -46.96
N ALA A 17 -18.30 23.30 -47.36
CA ALA A 17 -17.25 23.75 -46.47
C ALA A 17 -17.88 24.63 -45.39
N GLY A 18 -18.44 23.99 -44.36
CA GLY A 18 -18.77 24.67 -43.11
C GLY A 18 -17.47 25.23 -42.56
N MET A 19 -17.31 26.55 -42.62
CA MET A 19 -16.26 27.26 -41.92
C MET A 19 -16.34 26.81 -40.45
N LYS A 20 -15.36 26.02 -39.99
CA LYS A 20 -15.12 25.85 -38.55
C LYS A 20 -14.64 27.21 -38.06
N VAL A 21 -15.59 28.06 -37.67
CA VAL A 21 -15.28 29.25 -36.88
C VAL A 21 -14.63 28.73 -35.60
N PRO A 22 -13.40 29.13 -35.27
CA PRO A 22 -12.83 28.79 -33.98
C PRO A 22 -13.74 29.44 -32.93
N VAL A 23 -14.46 28.63 -32.16
CA VAL A 23 -15.19 29.11 -30.98
C VAL A 23 -14.13 29.65 -30.03
N ARG A 24 -13.89 30.96 -30.07
CA ARG A 24 -13.11 31.64 -29.04
C ARG A 24 -13.99 31.63 -27.80
N SER A 25 -13.61 30.85 -26.79
CA SER A 25 -14.15 31.02 -25.44
C SER A 25 -13.89 32.45 -25.00
N SER A 26 -14.94 33.20 -24.72
CA SER A 26 -14.86 34.54 -24.16
C SER A 26 -14.84 34.47 -22.63
N VAL A 27 -14.41 35.57 -21.99
CA VAL A 27 -14.44 35.70 -20.53
C VAL A 27 -15.49 36.75 -20.18
N ILE A 28 -16.49 36.36 -19.41
CA ILE A 28 -17.55 37.22 -18.85
C ILE A 28 -17.25 37.42 -17.37
N LYS A 29 -17.31 38.65 -16.87
CA LYS A 29 -17.03 39.00 -15.47
C LYS A 29 -18.33 39.40 -14.76
N VAL A 30 -18.56 38.84 -13.59
CA VAL A 30 -19.67 39.20 -12.71
C VAL A 30 -19.06 39.79 -11.43
N PRO A 31 -19.48 40.99 -10.98
CA PRO A 31 -20.61 41.79 -11.48
C PRO A 31 -20.28 42.80 -12.60
N ASP A 32 -19.06 42.81 -13.15
CA ASP A 32 -18.60 43.91 -14.03
C ASP A 32 -19.35 44.01 -15.38
N ASP A 33 -19.66 42.86 -16.01
CA ASP A 33 -20.37 42.76 -17.30
C ASP A 33 -21.88 42.50 -17.11
N TYR A 34 -22.26 41.77 -16.05
CA TYR A 34 -23.64 41.45 -15.68
C TYR A 34 -23.80 41.48 -14.15
N PRO A 35 -24.92 41.97 -13.60
CA PRO A 35 -25.13 42.05 -12.15
C PRO A 35 -25.30 40.70 -11.45
N THR A 36 -25.81 39.67 -12.14
CA THR A 36 -26.08 38.34 -11.58
C THR A 36 -25.37 37.24 -12.34
N ILE A 37 -25.16 36.09 -11.70
CA ILE A 37 -24.53 34.93 -12.33
C ILE A 37 -25.45 34.36 -13.42
N ASN A 38 -26.75 34.30 -13.16
CA ASN A 38 -27.73 33.79 -14.14
C ASN A 38 -27.82 34.64 -15.42
N GLU A 39 -27.70 35.96 -15.32
CA GLU A 39 -27.66 36.83 -16.51
C GLU A 39 -26.40 36.59 -17.36
N ALA A 40 -25.25 36.38 -16.70
CA ALA A 40 -24.02 36.01 -17.39
C ALA A 40 -24.14 34.64 -18.08
N ILE A 41 -24.71 33.64 -17.42
CA ILE A 41 -24.96 32.30 -18.01
C ILE A 41 -25.90 32.39 -19.21
N SER A 42 -26.97 33.18 -19.10
CA SER A 42 -27.95 33.38 -20.18
C SER A 42 -27.30 33.98 -21.43
N SER A 43 -26.35 34.89 -21.23
CA SER A 43 -25.64 35.58 -22.31
C SER A 43 -24.44 34.80 -22.87
N ALA A 44 -23.89 33.87 -22.08
CA ALA A 44 -22.75 33.04 -22.46
C ALA A 44 -23.10 32.01 -23.56
N ILE A 45 -22.10 31.68 -24.37
CA ILE A 45 -22.11 30.58 -25.33
C ILE A 45 -21.25 29.41 -24.85
N GLU A 46 -21.43 28.22 -25.44
CA GLU A 46 -20.67 27.03 -25.05
C GLU A 46 -19.15 27.23 -25.13
N GLY A 47 -18.47 26.92 -24.04
CA GLY A 47 -17.03 27.05 -23.87
C GLY A 47 -16.58 28.34 -23.19
N ASP A 48 -17.47 29.32 -22.97
CA ASP A 48 -17.13 30.55 -22.26
C ASP A 48 -16.72 30.30 -20.79
N THR A 49 -15.94 31.26 -20.27
CA THR A 49 -15.57 31.33 -18.85
C THR A 49 -16.31 32.49 -18.19
N ILE A 50 -17.02 32.22 -17.11
CA ILE A 50 -17.64 33.21 -16.24
C ILE A 50 -16.77 33.35 -15.00
N LYS A 51 -16.17 34.53 -14.81
CA LYS A 51 -15.41 34.89 -13.61
C LYS A 51 -16.31 35.64 -12.65
N ILE A 52 -16.43 35.13 -11.43
CA ILE A 52 -17.32 35.70 -10.41
C ILE A 52 -16.53 36.18 -9.19
N LYS A 53 -16.89 37.33 -8.62
CA LYS A 53 -16.31 37.88 -7.39
C LYS A 53 -17.42 38.48 -6.51
N GLY A 54 -17.30 38.33 -5.20
CA GLY A 54 -18.32 38.82 -4.26
C GLY A 54 -19.35 37.77 -3.84
N GLU A 55 -20.43 38.22 -3.22
CA GLU A 55 -21.44 37.36 -2.60
C GLU A 55 -22.78 37.47 -3.32
N TYR A 56 -23.40 36.32 -3.61
CA TYR A 56 -24.62 36.19 -4.40
C TYR A 56 -25.66 35.38 -3.64
N THR A 57 -26.88 35.88 -3.55
CA THR A 57 -28.04 35.15 -3.03
C THR A 57 -28.96 34.82 -4.20
N GLU A 58 -28.63 33.76 -4.93
CA GLU A 58 -29.39 33.26 -6.07
C GLU A 58 -29.17 31.74 -6.25
N ASN A 59 -30.10 31.07 -6.92
CA ASN A 59 -29.89 29.70 -7.39
C ASN A 59 -29.35 29.77 -8.82
N VAL A 60 -28.22 29.12 -9.08
CA VAL A 60 -27.49 29.18 -10.34
C VAL A 60 -27.70 27.88 -11.11
N THR A 61 -28.20 27.97 -12.35
CA THR A 61 -28.33 26.78 -13.22
C THR A 61 -27.38 26.88 -14.40
N VAL A 62 -26.48 25.91 -14.53
CA VAL A 62 -25.50 25.79 -15.63
C VAL A 62 -26.01 24.76 -16.64
N ASP A 63 -26.71 25.25 -17.66
CA ASP A 63 -27.44 24.45 -18.67
C ASP A 63 -26.67 24.23 -19.98
N LYS A 64 -25.43 24.73 -20.06
CA LYS A 64 -24.54 24.57 -21.21
C LYS A 64 -23.09 24.39 -20.77
N ARG A 65 -22.21 23.93 -21.66
CA ARG A 65 -20.80 23.66 -21.33
C ARG A 65 -20.07 24.97 -21.00
N LEU A 66 -19.92 25.30 -19.71
CA LEU A 66 -19.27 26.53 -19.24
C LEU A 66 -18.17 26.24 -18.23
N THR A 67 -17.27 27.20 -18.07
CA THR A 67 -16.34 27.28 -16.93
C THR A 67 -16.79 28.40 -16.00
N ILE A 68 -17.01 28.12 -14.72
CA ILE A 68 -17.24 29.13 -13.68
C ILE A 68 -16.01 29.15 -12.77
N GLU A 69 -15.38 30.31 -12.66
CA GLU A 69 -14.19 30.51 -11.82
C GLU A 69 -14.45 31.64 -10.82
N GLY A 70 -14.35 31.31 -9.53
CA GLY A 70 -14.47 32.29 -8.46
C GLY A 70 -13.16 32.99 -8.11
N GLU A 71 -13.29 34.23 -7.66
CA GLU A 71 -12.25 35.01 -6.99
C GLU A 71 -12.79 35.40 -5.61
N ASN A 72 -12.69 34.47 -4.65
CA ASN A 72 -13.34 34.57 -3.33
C ASN A 72 -14.86 34.78 -3.43
N ALA A 73 -15.51 34.16 -4.41
CA ALA A 73 -16.94 34.27 -4.57
C ALA A 73 -17.70 33.35 -3.62
N VAL A 74 -18.85 33.83 -3.14
CA VAL A 74 -19.76 33.11 -2.26
C VAL A 74 -21.14 33.04 -2.90
N ILE A 75 -21.74 31.86 -2.93
CA ILE A 75 -23.11 31.63 -3.39
C ILE A 75 -23.93 31.12 -2.19
N ASN A 76 -24.87 31.93 -1.72
CA ASN A 76 -25.87 31.57 -0.70
C ASN A 76 -27.11 31.04 -1.43
N GLY A 77 -26.97 29.85 -2.00
CA GLY A 77 -27.98 29.25 -2.85
C GLY A 77 -27.44 28.01 -3.55
N LYS A 78 -28.32 27.35 -4.29
CA LYS A 78 -28.00 26.10 -4.97
C LYS A 78 -27.34 26.33 -6.31
N VAL A 79 -26.36 25.50 -6.65
CA VAL A 79 -25.79 25.42 -8.01
C VAL A 79 -26.25 24.12 -8.68
N VAL A 80 -26.90 24.23 -9.83
CA VAL A 80 -27.38 23.09 -10.62
C VAL A 80 -26.48 22.92 -11.84
N ILE A 81 -25.91 21.72 -12.00
CA ILE A 81 -25.17 21.30 -13.18
C ILE A 81 -26.12 20.49 -14.06
N ASP A 82 -26.61 21.10 -15.14
CA ASP A 82 -27.54 20.48 -16.11
C ASP A 82 -26.95 20.39 -17.53
N ALA A 83 -25.63 20.36 -17.62
CA ALA A 83 -24.90 20.13 -18.86
C ALA A 83 -23.66 19.28 -18.64
N LYS A 84 -23.16 18.73 -19.75
CA LYS A 84 -21.93 17.93 -19.74
C LYS A 84 -20.69 18.83 -19.76
N ASN A 85 -19.65 18.38 -19.08
CA ASN A 85 -18.33 19.00 -19.03
C ASN A 85 -18.37 20.45 -18.50
N VAL A 86 -19.23 20.70 -17.52
CA VAL A 86 -19.22 21.95 -16.76
C VAL A 86 -18.00 21.95 -15.84
N LYS A 87 -17.32 23.08 -15.73
CA LYS A 87 -16.19 23.25 -14.82
C LYS A 87 -16.52 24.33 -13.80
N ILE A 88 -16.36 24.05 -12.51
CA ILE A 88 -16.60 25.04 -11.46
C ILE A 88 -15.42 25.02 -10.51
N SER A 89 -14.89 26.18 -10.18
CA SER A 89 -13.72 26.27 -9.32
C SER A 89 -13.67 27.51 -8.46
N LYS A 90 -12.99 27.41 -7.30
CA LYS A 90 -12.66 28.54 -6.40
C LYS A 90 -13.87 29.34 -5.89
N ILE A 91 -14.98 28.63 -5.63
CA ILE A 91 -16.20 29.22 -5.07
C ILE A 91 -16.50 28.62 -3.70
N THR A 92 -17.16 29.40 -2.85
CA THR A 92 -17.82 28.92 -1.64
C THR A 92 -19.31 28.82 -1.88
N ILE A 93 -19.94 27.71 -1.52
CA ILE A 93 -21.40 27.54 -1.50
C ILE A 93 -21.81 27.25 -0.07
N ARG A 94 -22.87 27.90 0.43
CA ARG A 94 -23.30 27.67 1.82
C ARG A 94 -24.79 27.84 2.04
N ASP A 95 -25.25 27.31 3.16
CA ASP A 95 -26.59 27.53 3.74
C ASP A 95 -27.73 27.13 2.77
N ALA A 96 -27.53 26.04 2.02
CA ALA A 96 -28.45 25.51 1.02
C ALA A 96 -28.87 24.07 1.34
N ILE A 97 -30.09 23.66 0.94
CA ILE A 97 -30.49 22.25 1.05
C ILE A 97 -29.55 21.39 0.20
N GLU A 98 -29.38 21.74 -1.07
CA GLU A 98 -28.32 21.20 -1.92
C GLU A 98 -27.36 22.32 -2.30
N GLY A 99 -26.09 22.20 -1.92
CA GLY A 99 -25.05 23.12 -2.37
C GLY A 99 -24.86 23.01 -3.89
N VAL A 100 -24.58 21.78 -4.36
CA VAL A 100 -24.55 21.43 -5.78
C VAL A 100 -25.52 20.29 -6.05
N GLU A 101 -26.38 20.44 -7.05
CA GLU A 101 -27.12 19.33 -7.66
C GLU A 101 -26.56 19.04 -9.05
N VAL A 102 -26.30 17.76 -9.33
CA VAL A 102 -25.97 17.30 -10.68
C VAL A 102 -27.16 16.51 -11.21
N THR A 103 -27.74 17.00 -12.30
CA THR A 103 -28.88 16.33 -12.95
C THR A 103 -28.41 15.09 -13.71
N SER A 104 -29.36 14.32 -14.25
CA SER A 104 -29.05 13.13 -15.05
C SER A 104 -28.32 13.43 -16.37
N SER A 105 -28.44 14.66 -16.87
CA SER A 105 -27.71 15.17 -18.04
C SER A 105 -26.34 15.73 -17.68
N GLY A 106 -26.14 16.01 -16.39
CA GLY A 106 -25.01 16.77 -15.87
C GLY A 106 -23.73 15.95 -15.75
N SER A 107 -22.61 16.57 -16.13
CA SER A 107 -21.30 16.12 -15.68
C SER A 107 -20.40 17.31 -15.38
N GLY A 108 -19.67 17.22 -14.26
CA GLY A 108 -18.89 18.34 -13.75
C GLY A 108 -17.47 17.96 -13.34
N ILE A 109 -16.55 18.91 -13.52
CA ILE A 109 -15.25 18.91 -12.85
C ILE A 109 -15.27 20.04 -11.83
N LEU A 110 -15.15 19.68 -10.56
CA LEU A 110 -15.16 20.63 -9.43
C LEU A 110 -13.75 20.71 -8.85
N TYR A 111 -13.22 21.93 -8.74
CA TYR A 111 -11.84 22.14 -8.32
C TYR A 111 -11.73 23.25 -7.28
N SER A 112 -11.16 22.98 -6.11
CA SER A 112 -10.99 23.99 -5.04
C SER A 112 -12.31 24.68 -4.67
N ILE A 113 -13.37 23.88 -4.52
CA ILE A 113 -14.67 24.36 -4.06
C ILE A 113 -14.77 24.19 -2.54
N LYS A 114 -15.52 25.07 -1.89
CA LYS A 114 -15.86 24.96 -0.47
C LYS A 114 -17.38 24.88 -0.33
N ILE A 115 -17.90 23.88 0.37
CA ILE A 115 -19.34 23.74 0.64
C ILE A 115 -19.58 23.58 2.14
N GLU A 116 -20.45 24.41 2.71
CA GLU A 116 -20.68 24.47 4.16
C GLU A 116 -22.17 24.56 4.51
N ASN A 117 -22.56 23.94 5.64
CA ASN A 117 -23.90 24.08 6.22
C ASN A 117 -25.03 23.65 5.25
N CYS A 118 -24.83 22.54 4.53
CA CYS A 118 -25.82 22.03 3.58
C CYS A 118 -26.44 20.72 4.04
N THR A 119 -27.69 20.43 3.66
CA THR A 119 -28.18 19.04 3.82
C THR A 119 -27.36 18.12 2.90
N TYR A 120 -27.18 18.50 1.65
CA TYR A 120 -26.31 17.82 0.71
C TYR A 120 -25.28 18.82 0.17
N GLY A 121 -24.00 18.57 0.40
CA GLY A 121 -22.93 19.37 -0.20
C GLY A 121 -22.96 19.23 -1.73
N ILE A 122 -22.80 18.00 -2.22
CA ILE A 122 -23.12 17.61 -3.59
C ILE A 122 -24.17 16.49 -3.58
N LYS A 123 -25.22 16.64 -4.36
CA LYS A 123 -26.23 15.60 -4.62
C LYS A 123 -26.25 15.20 -6.07
N MET A 124 -26.12 13.91 -6.33
CA MET A 124 -26.13 13.32 -7.67
C MET A 124 -27.16 12.20 -7.75
N ILE A 125 -28.05 12.25 -8.74
CA ILE A 125 -29.08 11.23 -8.97
C ILE A 125 -29.11 10.86 -10.45
N LYS A 126 -29.21 9.55 -10.76
CA LYS A 126 -29.45 8.99 -12.11
C LYS A 126 -28.41 9.42 -13.15
N SER A 127 -27.31 8.67 -13.30
CA SER A 127 -26.28 8.84 -14.36
C SER A 127 -25.48 10.15 -14.35
N GLY A 128 -25.66 11.03 -13.37
CA GLY A 128 -24.75 12.16 -13.14
C GLY A 128 -23.32 11.69 -12.83
N ARG A 129 -22.32 12.51 -13.19
CA ARG A 129 -20.90 12.24 -12.93
C ARG A 129 -20.19 13.48 -12.39
N ILE A 130 -19.31 13.28 -11.41
CA ILE A 130 -18.42 14.32 -10.93
C ILE A 130 -16.98 13.82 -10.80
N ASP A 131 -16.05 14.67 -11.20
CA ASP A 131 -14.63 14.57 -10.85
C ASP A 131 -14.32 15.75 -9.90
N LEU A 132 -14.14 15.46 -8.62
CA LEU A 132 -13.93 16.43 -7.54
C LEU A 132 -12.47 16.41 -7.08
N HIS A 133 -11.84 17.58 -7.08
CA HIS A 133 -10.46 17.78 -6.64
C HIS A 133 -10.36 18.96 -5.66
N ASN A 134 -9.59 18.80 -4.59
CA ASN A 134 -9.30 19.89 -3.65
C ASN A 134 -10.56 20.52 -3.03
N GLY A 135 -11.65 19.75 -2.90
CA GLY A 135 -12.89 20.24 -2.30
C GLY A 135 -12.82 20.27 -0.78
N ILE A 136 -13.54 21.19 -0.14
CA ILE A 136 -13.69 21.26 1.31
C ILE A 136 -15.18 21.22 1.65
N PHE A 137 -15.62 20.24 2.43
CA PHE A 137 -17.02 20.00 2.78
C PHE A 137 -17.19 19.97 4.29
N ARG A 138 -17.99 20.88 4.85
CA ARG A 138 -18.16 21.00 6.30
C ARG A 138 -19.60 21.12 6.75
N ASN A 139 -19.89 20.56 7.91
CA ASN A 139 -21.19 20.72 8.57
C ASN A 139 -22.37 20.39 7.66
N CYS A 140 -22.26 19.28 6.91
CA CYS A 140 -23.33 18.80 6.05
C CYS A 140 -23.93 17.47 6.56
N GLU A 141 -25.23 17.24 6.32
CA GLU A 141 -25.81 15.91 6.57
C GLU A 141 -25.17 14.88 5.63
N TYR A 142 -24.98 15.26 4.36
CA TYR A 142 -24.18 14.53 3.38
C TYR A 142 -23.16 15.46 2.75
N GLY A 143 -21.86 15.17 2.86
CA GLY A 143 -20.83 15.90 2.12
C GLY A 143 -21.01 15.69 0.62
N VAL A 144 -20.95 14.43 0.18
CA VAL A 144 -21.32 14.00 -1.17
C VAL A 144 -22.26 12.81 -1.10
N TYR A 145 -23.42 12.96 -1.75
CA TYR A 145 -24.42 11.93 -1.91
C TYR A 145 -24.58 11.53 -3.37
N GLY A 146 -24.64 10.24 -3.65
CA GLY A 146 -24.90 9.72 -4.98
C GLY A 146 -25.77 8.47 -5.03
N GLU A 147 -26.77 8.45 -5.92
CA GLU A 147 -27.62 7.28 -6.17
C GLU A 147 -27.74 6.95 -7.67
N LYS A 148 -27.53 5.68 -8.04
CA LYS A 148 -27.68 5.15 -9.42
C LYS A 148 -26.79 5.89 -10.42
N LEU A 149 -25.49 5.88 -10.16
CA LEU A 149 -24.49 6.65 -10.91
C LEU A 149 -23.39 5.78 -11.51
N THR A 150 -22.60 6.37 -12.40
CA THR A 150 -21.39 5.77 -12.95
C THR A 150 -20.26 6.79 -12.93
N GLY A 151 -19.10 6.41 -12.39
CA GLY A 151 -17.89 7.22 -12.42
C GLY A 151 -17.96 8.45 -11.50
N VAL A 152 -17.75 8.23 -10.21
CA VAL A 152 -17.50 9.31 -9.23
C VAL A 152 -16.03 9.26 -8.88
N LEU A 153 -15.32 10.37 -9.06
CA LEU A 153 -13.91 10.50 -8.68
C LEU A 153 -13.78 11.62 -7.65
N ILE A 154 -13.18 11.31 -6.52
CA ILE A 154 -12.86 12.27 -5.46
C ILE A 154 -11.38 12.12 -5.14
N ASP A 155 -10.64 13.21 -5.27
CA ASP A 155 -9.20 13.22 -5.03
C ASP A 155 -8.79 14.45 -4.23
N ASN A 156 -7.84 14.26 -3.31
CA ASN A 156 -7.24 15.32 -2.50
C ASN A 156 -8.27 16.28 -1.87
N SER A 157 -9.38 15.77 -1.34
CA SER A 157 -10.47 16.58 -0.78
C SER A 157 -10.62 16.37 0.72
N GLU A 158 -11.19 17.37 1.40
CA GLU A 158 -11.38 17.38 2.86
C GLU A 158 -12.87 17.37 3.22
N PHE A 159 -13.26 16.47 4.11
CA PHE A 159 -14.60 16.34 4.66
C PHE A 159 -14.51 16.37 6.18
N SER A 160 -15.14 17.34 6.83
CA SER A 160 -15.11 17.46 8.29
C SER A 160 -16.47 17.79 8.88
N GLU A 161 -16.80 17.25 10.04
CA GLU A 161 -18.03 17.60 10.77
C GLU A 161 -19.31 17.31 9.98
N ASN A 162 -19.31 16.23 9.18
CA ASN A 162 -20.50 15.82 8.42
C ASN A 162 -21.21 14.66 9.13
N GLU A 163 -22.52 14.49 8.96
CA GLU A 163 -23.16 13.25 9.41
C GLU A 163 -22.64 12.09 8.53
N ASN A 164 -22.73 12.23 7.22
CA ASN A 164 -22.17 11.29 6.25
C ASN A 164 -21.24 12.04 5.30
N ALA A 165 -19.92 11.89 5.45
CA ALA A 165 -18.99 12.60 4.58
C ALA A 165 -19.16 12.17 3.10
N LEU A 166 -19.15 10.86 2.84
CA LEU A 166 -19.38 10.28 1.52
C LEU A 166 -20.42 9.15 1.60
N TYR A 167 -21.47 9.22 0.76
CA TYR A 167 -22.57 8.26 0.79
C TYR A 167 -23.02 7.88 -0.62
N PHE A 168 -22.80 6.62 -1.01
CA PHE A 168 -23.11 6.13 -2.35
C PHE A 168 -23.97 4.87 -2.36
N LEU A 169 -25.01 4.90 -3.19
CA LEU A 169 -25.94 3.79 -3.41
C LEU A 169 -25.99 3.44 -4.89
N ASN A 170 -25.66 2.19 -5.24
CA ASN A 170 -25.71 1.70 -6.62
C ASN A 170 -24.87 2.59 -7.56
N VAL A 171 -23.60 2.76 -7.22
CA VAL A 171 -22.63 3.57 -7.97
C VAL A 171 -21.54 2.67 -8.53
N SER A 172 -21.44 2.57 -9.86
CA SER A 172 -20.37 1.79 -10.49
C SER A 172 -19.12 2.65 -10.71
N GLY A 173 -17.96 2.14 -10.30
CA GLY A 173 -16.68 2.81 -10.53
C GLY A 173 -16.49 4.08 -9.70
N CYS A 174 -16.76 4.00 -8.39
CA CYS A 174 -16.45 5.09 -7.46
C CYS A 174 -14.99 4.97 -6.99
N SER A 175 -14.22 6.05 -7.13
CA SER A 175 -12.84 6.14 -6.68
C SER A 175 -12.64 7.33 -5.75
N VAL A 176 -12.16 7.06 -4.54
CA VAL A 176 -11.83 8.07 -3.53
C VAL A 176 -10.38 7.90 -3.12
N ALA A 177 -9.56 8.91 -3.38
CA ALA A 177 -8.14 8.85 -3.09
C ALA A 177 -7.57 10.13 -2.46
N ASN A 178 -6.45 9.96 -1.73
CA ASN A 178 -5.65 11.05 -1.17
C ASN A 178 -6.45 12.06 -0.33
N SER A 179 -7.62 11.67 0.18
CA SER A 179 -8.58 12.58 0.81
C SER A 179 -8.57 12.43 2.33
N LYS A 180 -8.96 13.49 3.02
CA LYS A 180 -9.07 13.52 4.49
C LYS A 180 -10.54 13.58 4.89
N ILE A 181 -10.96 12.66 5.75
CA ILE A 181 -12.30 12.61 6.32
C ILE A 181 -12.17 12.58 7.84
N GLU A 182 -12.77 13.54 8.53
CA GLU A 182 -12.66 13.64 9.99
C GLU A 182 -13.95 14.06 10.69
N ASN A 183 -14.08 13.72 11.97
CA ASN A 183 -15.17 14.17 12.86
C ASN A 183 -16.57 13.97 12.25
N SER A 184 -16.81 12.84 11.59
CA SER A 184 -18.09 12.56 10.91
C SER A 184 -18.76 11.32 11.50
N THR A 185 -20.09 11.20 11.46
CA THR A 185 -20.73 9.96 11.95
C THR A 185 -20.31 8.77 11.08
N THR A 186 -20.45 8.90 9.76
CA THR A 186 -19.91 7.94 8.79
C THR A 186 -18.94 8.63 7.84
N GLY A 187 -17.72 8.12 7.76
CA GLY A 187 -16.70 8.63 6.85
C GLY A 187 -17.03 8.29 5.40
N PHE A 188 -17.14 6.99 5.11
CA PHE A 188 -17.44 6.53 3.76
C PHE A 188 -18.39 5.34 3.75
N TYR A 189 -19.63 5.54 3.28
CA TYR A 189 -20.61 4.49 3.08
C TYR A 189 -20.86 4.20 1.60
N VAL A 190 -20.83 2.92 1.24
CA VAL A 190 -21.11 2.43 -0.11
C VAL A 190 -21.96 1.17 -0.07
N SER A 191 -23.04 1.15 -0.86
CA SER A 191 -23.88 -0.05 -1.00
C SER A 191 -24.23 -0.35 -2.45
N LEU A 192 -24.38 -1.65 -2.78
CA LEU A 192 -24.80 -2.15 -4.10
C LEU A 192 -23.92 -1.66 -5.26
N SER A 193 -22.63 -1.47 -5.02
CA SER A 193 -21.75 -0.72 -5.91
C SER A 193 -20.54 -1.56 -6.34
N PRO A 194 -20.40 -1.86 -7.64
CA PRO A 194 -19.24 -2.59 -8.13
C PRO A 194 -18.07 -1.66 -8.49
N TYR A 195 -16.86 -2.20 -8.40
CA TYR A 195 -15.59 -1.56 -8.75
C TYR A 195 -15.30 -0.31 -7.90
N VAL A 196 -15.46 -0.44 -6.59
CA VAL A 196 -15.11 0.61 -5.62
C VAL A 196 -13.60 0.65 -5.42
N SER A 197 -13.00 1.83 -5.36
CA SER A 197 -11.56 2.00 -5.07
C SER A 197 -11.37 3.05 -4.00
N ILE A 198 -10.80 2.68 -2.86
CA ILE A 198 -10.58 3.55 -1.71
C ILE A 198 -9.11 3.49 -1.34
N SER A 199 -8.35 4.54 -1.65
CA SER A 199 -6.90 4.46 -1.47
C SER A 199 -6.22 5.71 -0.92
N LYS A 200 -5.25 5.52 -0.02
CA LYS A 200 -4.40 6.62 0.49
C LYS A 200 -5.18 7.73 1.19
N ASN A 201 -6.34 7.40 1.76
CA ASN A 201 -7.14 8.34 2.52
C ASN A 201 -6.74 8.34 4.00
N ILE A 202 -6.97 9.46 4.66
CA ILE A 202 -6.85 9.61 6.12
C ILE A 202 -8.27 9.76 6.67
N ILE A 203 -8.77 8.76 7.40
CA ILE A 203 -10.13 8.74 7.94
C ILE A 203 -10.05 8.61 9.46
N THR A 204 -10.35 9.68 10.19
CA THR A 204 -10.19 9.71 11.65
C THR A 204 -11.41 10.26 12.37
N ASP A 205 -11.54 9.91 13.65
CA ASP A 205 -12.54 10.49 14.55
C ASP A 205 -13.98 10.36 14.04
N CYS A 206 -14.24 9.27 13.29
CA CYS A 206 -15.58 8.90 12.86
C CYS A 206 -16.16 7.76 13.72
N GLU A 207 -17.48 7.68 13.83
CA GLU A 207 -18.11 6.50 14.43
C GLU A 207 -17.90 5.28 13.52
N LYS A 208 -18.09 5.46 12.22
CA LYS A 208 -17.79 4.44 11.19
C LYS A 208 -16.85 5.02 10.15
N GLY A 209 -15.69 4.41 9.95
CA GLY A 209 -14.69 4.82 8.98
C GLY A 209 -15.11 4.52 7.55
N ILE A 210 -14.98 3.25 7.14
CA ILE A 210 -15.36 2.74 5.82
C ILE A 210 -16.40 1.63 6.00
N VAL A 211 -17.53 1.73 5.29
CA VAL A 211 -18.62 0.74 5.29
C VAL A 211 -18.97 0.37 3.85
N LEU A 212 -18.74 -0.89 3.47
CA LEU A 212 -19.10 -1.43 2.15
C LEU A 212 -20.09 -2.59 2.28
N GLU A 213 -21.23 -2.47 1.62
CA GLU A 213 -22.28 -3.49 1.66
C GLU A 213 -22.65 -3.94 0.24
N ASN A 214 -22.79 -5.25 0.01
CA ASN A 214 -23.22 -5.82 -1.27
C ASN A 214 -22.45 -5.24 -2.48
N SER A 215 -21.15 -5.06 -2.31
CA SER A 215 -20.27 -4.34 -3.23
C SER A 215 -19.04 -5.19 -3.55
N ASN A 216 -18.17 -4.71 -4.44
CA ASN A 216 -16.82 -5.23 -4.57
C ASN A 216 -15.84 -4.09 -4.85
N GLY A 217 -14.58 -4.29 -4.48
CA GLY A 217 -13.58 -3.25 -4.66
C GLY A 217 -12.35 -3.36 -3.77
N ASP A 218 -11.48 -2.39 -3.93
CA ASP A 218 -10.17 -2.35 -3.29
C ASP A 218 -10.13 -1.27 -2.21
N ILE A 219 -9.68 -1.64 -1.01
CA ILE A 219 -9.43 -0.74 0.12
C ILE A 219 -7.93 -0.79 0.45
N LYS A 220 -7.17 0.19 -0.05
CA LYS A 220 -5.70 0.11 -0.11
C LYS A 220 -4.98 1.31 0.53
N ASP A 221 -3.95 1.04 1.34
CA ASP A 221 -3.03 2.07 1.84
C ASP A 221 -3.70 3.23 2.59
N ASN A 222 -4.85 3.00 3.24
CA ASN A 222 -5.53 4.04 4.01
C ASN A 222 -5.01 4.08 5.46
N PHE A 223 -5.05 5.26 6.07
CA PHE A 223 -4.86 5.43 7.50
C PHE A 223 -6.22 5.62 8.17
N LEU A 224 -6.55 4.74 9.13
CA LEU A 224 -7.82 4.79 9.86
C LEU A 224 -7.61 4.85 11.38
N LYS A 225 -8.38 5.72 12.02
CA LYS A 225 -8.50 5.83 13.48
C LYS A 225 -9.92 6.25 13.86
N ASN A 226 -10.83 5.27 13.88
CA ASN A 226 -12.28 5.47 14.06
C ASN A 226 -12.81 4.48 15.09
N ASN A 227 -14.05 4.63 15.56
CA ASN A 227 -14.64 3.63 16.46
C ASN A 227 -14.74 2.27 15.75
N ASP A 228 -15.40 2.19 14.60
CA ASP A 228 -15.30 1.03 13.71
C ASP A 228 -14.59 1.45 12.42
N ASN A 229 -13.45 0.82 12.12
CA ASN A 229 -12.55 1.31 11.07
C ASN A 229 -12.98 0.86 9.68
N ILE A 230 -12.99 -0.45 9.41
CA ILE A 230 -13.45 -1.03 8.14
C ILE A 230 -14.52 -2.07 8.45
N ASP A 231 -15.72 -1.88 7.88
CA ASP A 231 -16.84 -2.80 7.94
C ASP A 231 -17.25 -3.21 6.52
N ILE A 232 -17.18 -4.52 6.24
CA ILE A 232 -17.57 -5.07 4.95
C ILE A 232 -18.60 -6.19 5.13
N SER A 233 -19.69 -6.10 4.38
CA SER A 233 -20.74 -7.12 4.36
C SER A 233 -21.16 -7.50 2.95
N TYR A 234 -21.37 -8.80 2.72
CA TYR A 234 -21.74 -9.35 1.42
C TYR A 234 -20.76 -8.96 0.29
N MET A 235 -19.48 -8.78 0.62
CA MET A 235 -18.42 -8.41 -0.31
C MET A 235 -17.73 -9.65 -0.87
N LYS A 236 -17.36 -9.60 -2.16
CA LYS A 236 -16.67 -10.70 -2.83
C LYS A 236 -15.50 -10.24 -3.68
N ASP A 237 -14.52 -11.12 -3.82
CA ASP A 237 -13.38 -10.96 -4.73
C ASP A 237 -12.71 -9.58 -4.59
N SER A 238 -12.49 -9.16 -3.34
CA SER A 238 -12.03 -7.82 -2.96
C SER A 238 -10.72 -7.85 -2.18
N GLU A 239 -9.93 -6.79 -2.29
CA GLU A 239 -8.63 -6.65 -1.63
C GLU A 239 -8.66 -5.56 -0.56
N ILE A 240 -8.32 -5.91 0.68
CA ILE A 240 -8.14 -5.00 1.80
C ILE A 240 -6.67 -5.03 2.20
N THR A 241 -5.85 -4.12 1.64
CA THR A 241 -4.40 -4.26 1.70
C THR A 241 -3.63 -3.01 2.11
N GLY A 242 -2.52 -3.17 2.84
CA GLY A 242 -1.62 -2.05 3.16
C GLY A 242 -2.21 -0.99 4.09
N ASN A 243 -3.40 -1.22 4.67
CA ASN A 243 -4.04 -0.23 5.53
C ASN A 243 -3.36 -0.18 6.90
N THR A 244 -3.24 1.03 7.45
CA THR A 244 -2.78 1.26 8.82
C THR A 244 -3.98 1.64 9.67
N ILE A 245 -4.33 0.79 10.63
CA ILE A 245 -5.46 0.98 11.53
C ILE A 245 -4.92 1.11 12.96
N GLN A 246 -5.31 2.19 13.63
CA GLN A 246 -4.90 2.47 14.99
C GLN A 246 -6.08 2.93 15.84
N ASP A 247 -6.20 2.35 17.04
CA ASP A 247 -7.22 2.67 18.03
C ASP A 247 -8.65 2.39 17.53
N GLY A 248 -9.65 2.54 18.40
CA GLY A 248 -11.05 2.23 18.12
C GLY A 248 -11.49 0.88 18.68
N ASN A 249 -12.70 0.45 18.33
CA ASN A 249 -13.29 -0.80 18.78
C ASN A 249 -12.91 -1.98 17.87
N THR A 250 -13.16 -1.89 16.57
CA THR A 250 -12.85 -2.97 15.61
C THR A 250 -11.95 -2.45 14.48
N GLY A 251 -10.94 -3.25 14.12
CA GLY A 251 -10.07 -2.94 12.99
C GLY A 251 -10.75 -3.25 11.66
N ILE A 252 -10.89 -4.53 11.32
CA ILE A 252 -11.58 -4.99 10.12
C ILE A 252 -12.69 -5.97 10.51
N LEU A 253 -13.93 -5.63 10.19
CA LEU A 253 -15.09 -6.51 10.30
C LEU A 253 -15.49 -7.02 8.91
N MET A 254 -15.64 -8.34 8.77
CA MET A 254 -16.10 -8.99 7.55
C MET A 254 -17.25 -9.97 7.84
N GLU A 255 -18.41 -9.75 7.21
CA GLU A 255 -19.62 -10.55 7.38
C GLU A 255 -20.18 -11.07 6.05
N TYR A 256 -20.61 -12.33 5.98
CA TYR A 256 -21.22 -12.92 4.77
C TYR A 256 -20.42 -12.71 3.47
N SER A 257 -19.09 -12.67 3.58
CA SER A 257 -18.21 -12.19 2.51
C SER A 257 -17.23 -13.28 2.10
N SER A 258 -16.97 -13.43 0.79
CA SER A 258 -16.24 -14.61 0.27
C SER A 258 -15.22 -14.25 -0.79
N GLY A 259 -14.11 -14.97 -0.84
CA GLY A 259 -13.08 -14.76 -1.88
C GLY A 259 -12.25 -13.50 -1.69
N ASN A 260 -12.24 -12.92 -0.48
CA ASN A 260 -11.50 -11.68 -0.21
C ASN A 260 -10.09 -11.95 0.30
N GLU A 261 -9.18 -11.02 0.01
CA GLU A 261 -7.83 -11.01 0.56
C GLU A 261 -7.63 -9.83 1.52
N ILE A 262 -7.20 -10.14 2.73
CA ILE A 262 -6.82 -9.17 3.76
C ILE A 262 -5.32 -9.30 3.98
N SER A 263 -4.52 -8.42 3.36
CA SER A 263 -3.06 -8.60 3.37
C SER A 263 -2.22 -7.35 3.59
N GLY A 264 -1.09 -7.50 4.29
CA GLY A 264 -0.17 -6.37 4.53
C GLY A 264 -0.76 -5.25 5.39
N ASN A 265 -1.83 -5.49 6.15
CA ASN A 265 -2.40 -4.47 7.03
C ASN A 265 -1.65 -4.43 8.36
N ARG A 266 -1.56 -3.23 8.93
CA ARG A 266 -0.99 -2.99 10.25
C ARG A 266 -2.11 -2.52 11.18
N ILE A 267 -2.44 -3.32 12.20
CA ILE A 267 -3.61 -3.08 13.06
C ILE A 267 -3.18 -3.09 14.53
N LYS A 268 -3.42 -1.98 15.25
CA LYS A 268 -3.07 -1.87 16.66
C LYS A 268 -4.06 -1.14 17.55
N ASN A 269 -3.97 -1.45 18.84
CA ASN A 269 -4.68 -0.77 19.92
C ASN A 269 -6.20 -0.74 19.76
N VAL A 270 -6.80 -1.69 19.03
CA VAL A 270 -8.25 -1.78 18.97
C VAL A 270 -8.79 -2.54 20.19
N GLU A 271 -9.88 -2.04 20.75
CA GLU A 271 -10.45 -2.51 22.02
C GLU A 271 -11.05 -3.92 21.92
N SER A 272 -11.50 -4.32 20.74
CA SER A 272 -12.09 -5.64 20.47
C SER A 272 -11.22 -6.46 19.52
N TYR A 273 -11.52 -6.46 18.21
CA TYR A 273 -10.92 -7.40 17.26
C TYR A 273 -10.07 -6.66 16.24
N GLY A 274 -8.80 -7.07 16.08
CA GLY A 274 -7.95 -6.59 14.99
C GLY A 274 -8.60 -6.92 13.63
N ILE A 275 -8.89 -8.20 13.40
CA ILE A 275 -9.68 -8.69 12.27
C ILE A 275 -10.75 -9.64 12.79
N ARG A 276 -12.02 -9.41 12.43
CA ARG A 276 -13.14 -10.31 12.73
C ARG A 276 -13.83 -10.76 11.44
N ILE A 277 -13.75 -12.04 11.17
CA ILE A 277 -14.40 -12.72 10.04
C ILE A 277 -15.55 -13.56 10.60
N MET A 278 -16.77 -13.32 10.13
CA MET A 278 -17.92 -14.01 10.67
C MET A 278 -19.04 -14.27 9.67
N TYR A 279 -20.02 -15.03 10.13
CA TYR A 279 -21.27 -15.32 9.44
C TYR A 279 -21.08 -15.89 8.04
N GLN A 280 -20.67 -17.16 7.97
CA GLN A 280 -20.58 -17.93 6.72
C GLN A 280 -19.72 -17.26 5.64
N SER A 281 -18.70 -16.52 6.07
CA SER A 281 -17.66 -16.01 5.17
C SER A 281 -16.76 -17.16 4.72
N GLU A 282 -16.37 -17.20 3.44
CA GLU A 282 -15.71 -18.39 2.87
C GLU A 282 -14.59 -18.06 1.87
N ASN A 283 -13.56 -18.91 1.80
CA ASN A 283 -12.49 -18.84 0.80
C ASN A 283 -11.70 -17.52 0.85
N CYS A 284 -11.47 -16.98 2.05
CA CYS A 284 -10.71 -15.75 2.24
C CYS A 284 -9.28 -16.01 2.72
N ASN A 285 -8.39 -15.12 2.34
CA ASN A 285 -6.97 -15.17 2.68
C ASN A 285 -6.61 -14.02 3.63
N VAL A 286 -5.91 -14.32 4.72
CA VAL A 286 -5.40 -13.35 5.69
C VAL A 286 -3.88 -13.50 5.75
N TYR A 287 -3.17 -12.62 5.05
CA TYR A 287 -1.73 -12.78 4.77
C TYR A 287 -0.89 -11.59 5.21
N ASN A 288 0.32 -11.84 5.73
CA ASN A 288 1.29 -10.77 5.99
C ASN A 288 0.74 -9.62 6.84
N ASN A 289 -0.25 -9.83 7.72
CA ASN A 289 -0.72 -8.76 8.58
C ASN A 289 0.12 -8.67 9.83
N ILE A 290 0.28 -7.45 10.36
CA ILE A 290 0.97 -7.18 11.63
C ILE A 290 -0.08 -6.67 12.61
N ILE A 291 -0.46 -7.50 13.58
CA ILE A 291 -1.62 -7.29 14.44
C ILE A 291 -1.20 -7.36 15.91
N TYR A 292 -1.22 -6.24 16.62
CA TYR A 292 -0.61 -6.15 17.93
C TYR A 292 -1.32 -5.18 18.89
N TYR A 293 -1.23 -5.45 20.19
CA TYR A 293 -1.84 -4.64 21.25
C TYR A 293 -3.37 -4.48 21.15
N ASN A 294 -4.06 -5.43 20.53
CA ASN A 294 -5.53 -5.47 20.50
C ASN A 294 -6.05 -6.37 21.63
N SER A 295 -7.37 -6.43 21.85
CA SER A 295 -7.93 -7.48 22.73
C SER A 295 -7.81 -8.86 22.08
N GLU A 296 -8.38 -9.00 20.90
CA GLU A 296 -8.35 -10.18 20.04
C GLU A 296 -7.59 -9.84 18.75
N GLY A 297 -6.70 -10.72 18.30
CA GLY A 297 -5.93 -10.50 17.07
C GLY A 297 -6.76 -10.76 15.80
N ILE A 298 -6.95 -12.04 15.46
CA ILE A 298 -7.80 -12.50 14.35
C ILE A 298 -8.87 -13.44 14.91
N ALA A 299 -10.14 -13.14 14.65
CA ALA A 299 -11.27 -13.98 15.01
C ALA A 299 -11.99 -14.52 13.76
N VAL A 300 -12.25 -15.83 13.71
CA VAL A 300 -13.02 -16.51 12.64
C VAL A 300 -14.20 -17.26 13.28
N LEU A 301 -15.41 -16.75 13.06
CA LEU A 301 -16.58 -17.10 13.88
C LEU A 301 -17.81 -17.49 13.03
N ALA A 302 -18.73 -18.25 13.62
CA ALA A 302 -20.11 -18.41 13.12
C ALA A 302 -20.23 -18.90 11.66
N GLY A 303 -19.80 -20.13 11.42
CA GLY A 303 -20.02 -20.88 10.19
C GLY A 303 -19.05 -20.60 9.05
N CYS A 304 -17.91 -19.93 9.31
CA CYS A 304 -16.94 -19.59 8.28
C CYS A 304 -16.20 -20.84 7.75
N LYS A 305 -15.75 -20.81 6.48
CA LYS A 305 -15.06 -21.95 5.87
C LYS A 305 -13.89 -21.59 4.97
N ASN A 306 -12.92 -22.50 4.86
CA ASN A 306 -11.82 -22.39 3.90
C ASN A 306 -11.04 -21.07 4.06
N ILE A 307 -10.76 -20.67 5.30
CA ILE A 307 -10.01 -19.44 5.60
C ILE A 307 -8.53 -19.79 5.78
N LYS A 308 -7.64 -19.03 5.16
CA LYS A 308 -6.19 -19.17 5.32
C LYS A 308 -5.64 -18.01 6.13
N ILE A 309 -5.03 -18.30 7.28
CA ILE A 309 -4.32 -17.35 8.12
C ILE A 309 -2.83 -17.71 8.01
N VAL A 310 -2.12 -17.03 7.10
CA VAL A 310 -0.74 -17.44 6.74
C VAL A 310 0.24 -16.27 6.79
N ASN A 311 1.43 -16.50 7.34
CA ASN A 311 2.50 -15.50 7.38
C ASN A 311 2.09 -14.19 8.08
N ASN A 312 1.27 -14.24 9.13
CA ASN A 312 0.95 -13.05 9.94
C ASN A 312 1.86 -12.97 11.16
N THR A 313 2.09 -11.77 11.65
CA THR A 313 2.75 -11.51 12.94
C THR A 313 1.73 -10.98 13.93
N LEU A 314 1.39 -11.79 14.92
CA LEU A 314 0.46 -11.44 15.99
C LEU A 314 1.23 -11.32 17.31
N TYR A 315 1.15 -10.15 17.96
CA TYR A 315 1.99 -9.86 19.12
C TYR A 315 1.24 -9.07 20.20
N SER A 316 1.23 -9.59 21.43
CA SER A 316 0.63 -8.90 22.58
C SER A 316 -0.83 -8.50 22.37
N ASN A 317 -1.61 -9.32 21.67
CA ASN A 317 -3.06 -9.23 21.72
C ASN A 317 -3.53 -9.82 23.05
N SER A 318 -4.15 -9.00 23.89
CA SER A 318 -4.22 -9.20 25.34
C SER A 318 -5.03 -10.45 25.76
N ASP A 319 -5.96 -10.92 24.94
CA ASP A 319 -6.66 -12.20 25.14
C ASP A 319 -6.20 -13.29 24.16
N LYS A 320 -6.85 -13.44 23.00
CA LYS A 320 -6.48 -14.48 22.01
C LYS A 320 -5.82 -13.82 20.80
N ASN A 321 -4.65 -14.31 20.42
CA ASN A 321 -4.05 -13.92 19.15
C ASN A 321 -4.91 -14.41 17.98
N ILE A 322 -5.31 -15.68 17.99
CA ILE A 322 -6.25 -16.24 17.03
C ILE A 322 -7.41 -16.93 17.78
N TRP A 323 -8.64 -16.56 17.46
CA TRP A 323 -9.84 -17.20 17.96
C TRP A 323 -10.64 -17.82 16.81
N VAL A 324 -10.94 -19.12 16.90
CA VAL A 324 -11.83 -19.79 15.96
C VAL A 324 -13.02 -20.42 16.69
N TYR A 325 -14.23 -20.12 16.24
CA TYR A 325 -15.46 -20.65 16.79
C TYR A 325 -16.43 -21.09 15.69
N ASP A 326 -16.98 -22.30 15.79
CA ASP A 326 -18.03 -22.81 14.89
C ASP A 326 -17.65 -22.65 13.40
N SER A 327 -16.43 -23.02 13.02
CA SER A 327 -15.89 -22.75 11.67
C SER A 327 -15.05 -23.91 11.16
N GLN A 328 -14.97 -24.12 9.85
CA GLN A 328 -14.41 -25.35 9.28
C GLN A 328 -13.33 -25.10 8.23
N ASN A 329 -12.36 -26.01 8.16
CA ASN A 329 -11.28 -25.98 7.18
C ASN A 329 -10.48 -24.67 7.25
N ILE A 330 -9.96 -24.35 8.43
CA ILE A 330 -9.16 -23.15 8.68
C ILE A 330 -7.68 -23.55 8.69
N LEU A 331 -6.90 -23.00 7.77
CA LEU A 331 -5.46 -23.20 7.72
C LEU A 331 -4.77 -22.09 8.53
N ILE A 332 -3.93 -22.47 9.49
CA ILE A 332 -3.10 -21.56 10.28
C ILE A 332 -1.65 -22.00 10.08
N GLN A 333 -0.90 -21.29 9.23
CA GLN A 333 0.44 -21.69 8.81
C GLN A 333 1.43 -20.52 8.78
N ASN A 334 2.70 -20.76 9.07
CA ASN A 334 3.76 -19.76 8.93
C ASN A 334 3.57 -18.48 9.75
N ASN A 335 2.75 -18.47 10.80
CA ASN A 335 2.53 -17.28 11.61
C ASN A 335 3.53 -17.21 12.77
N ILE A 336 3.83 -15.99 13.23
CA ILE A 336 4.41 -15.76 14.56
C ILE A 336 3.30 -15.31 15.48
N ILE A 337 3.08 -16.05 16.57
CA ILE A 337 1.95 -15.89 17.48
C ILE A 337 2.50 -15.74 18.91
N ALA A 338 2.55 -14.50 19.40
CA ALA A 338 3.29 -14.20 20.62
C ALA A 338 2.53 -13.35 21.64
N LYS A 339 2.83 -13.59 22.92
CA LYS A 339 2.44 -12.75 24.08
C LYS A 339 0.93 -12.51 24.28
N GLY A 340 0.06 -13.45 23.92
CA GLY A 340 -1.37 -13.42 24.29
C GLY A 340 -1.70 -14.28 25.51
N ASN A 341 -2.92 -14.18 26.05
CA ASN A 341 -3.42 -15.20 26.98
C ASN A 341 -3.56 -16.55 26.27
N TYR A 342 -3.97 -16.53 25.01
CA TYR A 342 -4.00 -17.67 24.12
C TYR A 342 -3.28 -17.35 22.81
N GLY A 343 -2.44 -18.26 22.33
CA GLY A 343 -1.94 -18.22 20.96
C GLY A 343 -3.08 -18.51 19.98
N ILE A 344 -3.63 -19.73 20.07
CA ILE A 344 -4.85 -20.14 19.37
C ILE A 344 -5.86 -20.65 20.39
N TYR A 345 -7.09 -20.16 20.29
CA TYR A 345 -8.24 -20.66 21.05
C TYR A 345 -9.30 -21.14 20.06
N SER A 346 -9.65 -22.42 20.13
CA SER A 346 -10.55 -23.07 19.19
C SER A 346 -11.70 -23.78 19.91
N GLN A 347 -12.91 -23.64 19.37
CA GLN A 347 -14.09 -24.37 19.83
C GLN A 347 -15.00 -24.70 18.65
N GLN A 348 -15.47 -25.94 18.57
CA GLN A 348 -16.39 -26.39 17.51
C GLN A 348 -15.85 -26.09 16.10
N ALA A 349 -14.53 -26.22 15.91
CA ALA A 349 -13.87 -25.87 14.66
C ALA A 349 -12.94 -26.97 14.15
N THR A 350 -12.70 -26.98 12.83
CA THR A 350 -11.70 -27.86 12.20
C THR A 350 -10.55 -27.03 11.66
N LEU A 351 -9.37 -27.23 12.23
CA LEU A 351 -8.17 -26.46 11.96
C LEU A 351 -7.05 -27.36 11.42
N ASP A 352 -6.24 -26.83 10.52
CA ASP A 352 -4.92 -27.35 10.17
C ASP A 352 -3.87 -26.34 10.67
N ILE A 353 -3.10 -26.72 11.69
CA ILE A 353 -2.16 -25.85 12.39
C ILE A 353 -0.75 -26.43 12.29
N ASP A 354 0.09 -25.89 11.43
CA ASP A 354 1.46 -26.36 11.26
C ASP A 354 2.40 -25.23 10.84
N TYR A 355 3.71 -25.39 11.07
CA TYR A 355 4.72 -24.37 10.73
C TYR A 355 4.46 -23.00 11.38
N ASN A 356 3.98 -22.90 12.61
CA ASN A 356 3.87 -21.62 13.31
C ASN A 356 4.91 -21.52 14.43
N ASP A 357 5.25 -20.29 14.83
CA ASP A 357 5.97 -20.02 16.07
C ASP A 357 5.01 -19.51 17.15
N PHE A 358 5.13 -20.09 18.34
CA PHE A 358 4.36 -19.72 19.52
C PHE A 358 5.28 -19.29 20.65
N TRP A 359 5.25 -18.00 20.98
CA TRP A 359 6.18 -17.46 21.98
C TRP A 359 5.51 -16.71 23.11
N ASN A 360 5.78 -17.15 24.35
CA ASN A 360 5.37 -16.48 25.57
C ASN A 360 3.86 -16.16 25.65
N ASN A 361 3.01 -16.98 25.03
CA ASN A 361 1.58 -16.97 25.33
C ASN A 361 1.34 -17.68 26.66
N LYS A 362 0.33 -17.27 27.42
CA LYS A 362 -0.02 -17.98 28.67
C LYS A 362 -0.47 -19.42 28.38
N ASN A 363 -1.19 -19.63 27.29
CA ASN A 363 -1.49 -20.93 26.71
C ASN A 363 -1.25 -20.85 25.20
N ASN A 364 -0.37 -21.67 24.63
CA ASN A 364 -0.10 -21.60 23.19
C ASN A 364 -1.30 -22.05 22.35
N ILE A 365 -1.92 -23.18 22.71
CA ILE A 365 -3.05 -23.76 21.98
C ILE A 365 -4.11 -24.25 22.95
N PHE A 366 -5.39 -23.97 22.67
CA PHE A 366 -6.55 -24.54 23.35
C PHE A 366 -7.58 -25.06 22.33
N GLY A 367 -8.07 -26.28 22.55
CA GLY A 367 -9.19 -26.85 21.79
C GLY A 367 -8.88 -27.33 20.37
N ALA A 368 -7.60 -27.53 20.04
CA ALA A 368 -7.18 -28.11 18.76
C ALA A 368 -5.86 -28.89 18.93
N ASP A 369 -5.68 -29.91 18.09
CA ASP A 369 -4.38 -30.57 17.89
C ASP A 369 -3.54 -29.76 16.90
N VAL A 370 -2.22 -29.95 16.96
CA VAL A 370 -1.28 -29.26 16.08
C VAL A 370 -0.37 -30.23 15.35
N GLY A 371 0.10 -29.82 14.17
CA GLY A 371 1.13 -30.50 13.39
C GLY A 371 2.51 -30.46 14.04
N ASN A 372 3.45 -31.23 13.47
CA ASN A 372 4.75 -31.51 14.06
C ASN A 372 5.81 -30.42 13.81
N TYR A 373 5.53 -29.45 12.94
CA TYR A 373 6.51 -28.43 12.53
C TYR A 373 6.21 -27.08 13.16
N ASN A 374 5.46 -27.02 14.27
CA ASN A 374 5.35 -25.80 15.06
C ASN A 374 6.57 -25.66 15.99
N ILE A 375 7.07 -24.43 16.16
CA ILE A 375 8.13 -24.09 17.11
C ILE A 375 7.59 -23.22 18.25
N PHE A 376 8.36 -23.19 19.34
CA PHE A 376 7.99 -22.51 20.58
C PHE A 376 9.16 -21.71 21.12
N GLN A 377 9.69 -20.80 20.30
CA GLN A 377 10.96 -20.12 20.57
C GLN A 377 10.81 -18.60 20.49
N ASP A 378 11.80 -17.85 20.99
CA ASP A 378 11.77 -16.40 20.84
C ASP A 378 11.92 -16.03 19.35
N PRO A 379 10.99 -15.27 18.76
CA PRO A 379 11.11 -14.84 17.36
C PRO A 379 12.26 -13.85 17.14
N MET A 380 12.90 -13.34 18.20
CA MET A 380 14.05 -12.44 18.12
C MET A 380 13.77 -11.20 17.25
N PHE A 381 12.63 -10.56 17.46
CA PHE A 381 12.30 -9.29 16.80
C PHE A 381 13.37 -8.22 17.06
N LEU A 382 13.67 -7.39 16.05
CA LEU A 382 14.72 -6.37 16.14
C LEU A 382 14.44 -5.32 17.22
N ASN A 383 13.20 -4.79 17.31
CA ASN A 383 12.84 -3.81 18.33
C ASN A 383 11.31 -3.66 18.49
N VAL A 384 10.73 -4.45 19.39
CA VAL A 384 9.28 -4.40 19.68
C VAL A 384 8.82 -3.07 20.29
N GLU A 385 9.65 -2.40 21.09
CA GLU A 385 9.30 -1.10 21.73
C GLU A 385 9.17 0.04 20.70
N LYS A 386 9.81 -0.11 19.54
CA LYS A 386 9.64 0.77 18.38
C LYS A 386 8.71 0.19 17.33
N GLU A 387 7.93 -0.84 17.70
CA GLU A 387 6.99 -1.56 16.83
C GLU A 387 7.64 -2.17 15.58
N ASN A 388 8.94 -2.47 15.66
CA ASN A 388 9.70 -3.12 14.59
C ASN A 388 9.72 -4.64 14.79
N PHE A 389 8.79 -5.29 14.09
CA PHE A 389 8.59 -6.74 14.09
C PHE A 389 9.40 -7.48 13.01
N LYS A 390 10.38 -6.83 12.39
CA LYS A 390 11.35 -7.56 11.55
C LYS A 390 12.18 -8.47 12.43
N LEU A 391 12.57 -9.62 11.90
CA LEU A 391 13.34 -10.61 12.63
C LEU A 391 14.82 -10.25 12.63
N ASN A 392 15.51 -10.58 13.73
CA ASN A 392 16.94 -10.76 13.70
C ASN A 392 17.27 -11.94 12.77
N ILE A 393 18.36 -11.84 12.02
CA ILE A 393 18.75 -12.88 11.07
C ILE A 393 19.02 -14.25 11.74
N ASN A 394 19.40 -14.25 13.02
CA ASN A 394 19.62 -15.47 13.82
C ASN A 394 18.32 -16.01 14.46
N SER A 395 17.16 -15.45 14.11
CA SER A 395 15.88 -15.91 14.61
C SER A 395 15.61 -17.36 14.18
N PRO A 396 15.03 -18.20 15.06
CA PRO A 396 14.57 -19.53 14.70
C PRO A 396 13.41 -19.51 13.68
N CYS A 397 12.81 -18.33 13.43
CA CYS A 397 11.75 -18.13 12.45
C CYS A 397 12.26 -17.97 11.01
N VAL A 398 13.56 -17.74 10.80
CA VAL A 398 14.15 -17.53 9.48
C VAL A 398 14.32 -18.86 8.75
N ASP A 399 13.96 -18.90 7.46
CA ASP A 399 14.00 -20.04 6.54
C ASP A 399 13.24 -21.30 7.04
N PHE A 400 12.34 -21.17 8.02
CA PHE A 400 11.70 -22.30 8.70
C PHE A 400 10.31 -22.69 8.12
N GLY A 401 9.61 -21.72 7.53
CA GLY A 401 8.24 -21.87 7.04
C GLY A 401 8.09 -22.75 5.80
N LYS A 402 6.83 -23.13 5.53
CA LYS A 402 6.42 -23.96 4.41
C LYS A 402 6.00 -23.11 3.21
N LEU A 403 6.56 -23.38 2.02
CA LEU A 403 6.28 -22.60 0.81
C LEU A 403 4.83 -22.74 0.28
N GLN A 404 4.24 -23.92 0.42
CA GLN A 404 2.87 -24.16 -0.04
C GLN A 404 1.89 -23.24 0.72
N ASP A 405 0.95 -22.61 0.02
CA ASP A 405 -0.04 -21.68 0.57
C ASP A 405 0.50 -20.35 1.14
N SER A 406 1.82 -20.12 1.09
CA SER A 406 2.38 -18.79 1.38
C SER A 406 2.12 -17.81 0.23
N PRO A 407 1.91 -16.50 0.54
CA PRO A 407 1.84 -15.47 -0.49
C PRO A 407 3.22 -15.29 -1.15
N GLY A 408 3.24 -14.80 -2.39
CA GLY A 408 4.48 -14.66 -3.18
C GLY A 408 5.42 -13.54 -2.73
N SER A 409 4.97 -12.66 -1.84
CA SER A 409 5.77 -11.58 -1.26
C SER A 409 5.47 -11.38 0.23
N ASP A 410 6.34 -10.67 0.93
CA ASP A 410 6.21 -10.29 2.34
C ASP A 410 5.47 -8.94 2.52
N PHE A 411 5.41 -8.44 3.76
CA PHE A 411 4.80 -7.15 4.12
C PHE A 411 5.37 -5.95 3.37
N GLU A 412 6.65 -5.95 2.99
CA GLU A 412 7.32 -4.86 2.26
C GLU A 412 7.35 -5.10 0.74
N GLY A 413 6.69 -6.14 0.25
CA GLY A 413 6.71 -6.53 -1.15
C GLY A 413 7.99 -7.26 -1.58
N LYS A 414 8.84 -7.71 -0.65
CA LYS A 414 10.00 -8.56 -0.98
C LYS A 414 9.49 -9.94 -1.41
N LYS A 415 10.15 -10.55 -2.38
CA LYS A 415 9.83 -11.90 -2.85
C LYS A 415 9.93 -12.93 -1.72
N ARG A 416 8.99 -13.87 -1.66
CA ARG A 416 8.99 -15.04 -0.77
C ARG A 416 9.13 -16.35 -1.57
N PRO A 417 10.04 -17.27 -1.20
CA PRO A 417 11.11 -17.07 -0.22
C PRO A 417 12.15 -16.07 -0.76
N TYR A 418 12.74 -15.26 0.11
CA TYR A 418 13.86 -14.41 -0.26
C TYR A 418 15.19 -15.18 -0.19
N SER A 419 15.34 -16.02 0.83
CA SER A 419 16.52 -16.85 1.09
C SER A 419 16.25 -18.34 0.79
N LYS A 420 16.66 -19.27 1.67
CA LYS A 420 16.59 -20.72 1.41
C LYS A 420 15.19 -21.27 1.62
N GLY A 421 14.39 -20.64 2.47
CA GLY A 421 13.06 -21.04 2.86
C GLY A 421 12.17 -19.82 3.10
N VAL A 422 10.92 -20.09 3.45
CA VAL A 422 9.98 -19.04 3.84
C VAL A 422 10.26 -18.68 5.30
N ASP A 423 10.21 -17.40 5.64
CA ASP A 423 10.26 -16.99 7.04
C ASP A 423 8.88 -17.08 7.68
N LEU A 424 8.84 -17.37 8.98
CA LEU A 424 7.60 -17.23 9.74
C LEU A 424 7.29 -15.75 9.94
N GLY A 425 6.00 -15.42 9.94
CA GLY A 425 5.50 -14.06 10.13
C GLY A 425 5.46 -13.23 8.85
N ALA A 426 5.26 -11.93 9.04
CA ALA A 426 4.92 -11.00 7.96
C ALA A 426 6.09 -10.57 7.08
N TYR A 427 7.32 -10.68 7.57
CA TYR A 427 8.53 -10.22 6.86
C TYR A 427 9.38 -11.39 6.38
N GLU A 428 10.10 -11.18 5.27
CA GLU A 428 11.25 -11.99 4.88
C GLU A 428 12.54 -11.25 5.26
N VAL A 429 13.48 -11.95 5.86
CA VAL A 429 14.80 -11.46 6.18
C VAL A 429 15.71 -11.65 4.98
N ALA A 430 16.29 -10.56 4.52
CA ALA A 430 17.34 -10.62 3.52
C ALA A 430 18.63 -11.15 4.16
N SER A 431 19.10 -12.32 3.74
CA SER A 431 20.49 -12.74 3.99
C SER A 431 21.43 -12.04 3.02
N ILE A 432 22.59 -11.61 3.54
CA ILE A 432 23.65 -11.01 2.73
C ILE A 432 24.31 -12.13 1.93
N GLN A 433 24.25 -12.09 0.60
CA GLN A 433 24.98 -13.02 -0.26
C GLN A 433 26.26 -12.36 -0.74
N ILE A 434 27.40 -13.03 -0.52
CA ILE A 434 28.70 -12.56 -0.97
C ILE A 434 29.44 -13.63 -1.76
N THR A 435 30.37 -13.14 -2.57
CA THR A 435 31.47 -13.94 -3.12
C THR A 435 32.74 -13.57 -2.37
N LEU A 436 33.34 -14.54 -1.69
CA LEU A 436 34.61 -14.38 -1.00
C LEU A 436 35.71 -14.98 -1.88
N VAL A 437 36.71 -14.19 -2.25
CA VAL A 437 37.79 -14.55 -3.17
C VAL A 437 39.11 -14.56 -2.40
N ALA A 438 39.77 -15.71 -2.34
CA ALA A 438 41.08 -15.85 -1.72
C ALA A 438 41.86 -17.02 -2.36
N ASN A 439 43.15 -17.13 -2.04
CA ASN A 439 43.90 -18.37 -2.31
C ASN A 439 43.68 -19.37 -1.16
N THR A 440 44.10 -20.62 -1.37
CA THR A 440 43.88 -21.73 -0.41
C THR A 440 44.54 -21.50 0.95
N VAL A 441 45.65 -20.77 1.00
CA VAL A 441 46.38 -20.47 2.23
C VAL A 441 45.65 -19.41 3.05
N ASP A 442 45.21 -18.33 2.41
CA ASP A 442 44.50 -17.24 3.06
C ASP A 442 43.10 -17.68 3.53
N TYR A 443 42.43 -18.60 2.83
CA TYR A 443 41.23 -19.27 3.36
C TYR A 443 41.49 -20.01 4.67
N GLY A 444 42.58 -20.79 4.73
CA GLY A 444 42.96 -21.50 5.95
C GLY A 444 43.14 -20.56 7.13
N LEU A 445 43.74 -19.39 6.90
CA LEU A 445 43.94 -18.36 7.92
C LEU A 445 42.65 -17.60 8.26
N ALA A 446 41.69 -17.48 7.35
CA ALA A 446 40.45 -16.71 7.51
C ALA A 446 39.29 -17.51 8.12
N SER A 447 39.53 -18.68 8.70
CA SER A 447 38.48 -19.54 9.28
C SER A 447 37.59 -18.78 10.29
N GLU A 448 38.18 -17.96 11.18
CA GLU A 448 37.43 -17.15 12.15
C GLU A 448 36.60 -16.05 11.47
N PHE A 449 37.10 -15.46 10.38
CA PHE A 449 36.35 -14.46 9.61
C PHE A 449 35.13 -15.08 8.92
N ILE A 450 35.33 -16.23 8.29
CA ILE A 450 34.28 -16.99 7.61
C ILE A 450 33.23 -17.45 8.63
N GLU A 451 33.67 -17.92 9.80
CA GLU A 451 32.77 -18.28 10.90
C GLU A 451 32.00 -17.07 11.40
N PHE A 452 32.67 -15.93 11.62
CA PHE A 452 32.02 -14.67 11.98
C PHE A 452 30.95 -14.25 10.96
N LEU A 453 31.24 -14.31 9.66
CA LEU A 453 30.29 -13.98 8.61
C LEU A 453 29.11 -14.97 8.58
N LYS A 454 29.37 -16.27 8.73
CA LYS A 454 28.34 -17.32 8.82
C LYS A 454 27.47 -17.16 10.08
N MET A 455 28.04 -16.78 11.22
CA MET A 455 27.31 -16.46 12.46
C MET A 455 26.46 -15.20 12.36
N ASN A 456 26.77 -14.33 11.39
CA ASN A 456 25.94 -13.19 11.00
C ASN A 456 25.08 -13.50 9.76
N ASN A 457 24.90 -14.78 9.45
CA ASN A 457 24.04 -15.31 8.38
C ASN A 457 24.32 -14.71 7.00
N VAL A 458 25.59 -14.42 6.74
CA VAL A 458 26.09 -14.14 5.41
C VAL A 458 26.24 -15.47 4.66
N MET A 459 25.59 -15.56 3.50
CA MET A 459 25.74 -16.66 2.56
C MET A 459 27.00 -16.43 1.73
N ILE A 460 28.00 -17.29 1.90
CA ILE A 460 29.33 -17.12 1.30
C ILE A 460 29.51 -18.12 0.16
N THR A 461 29.79 -17.61 -1.03
CA THR A 461 30.34 -18.38 -2.15
C THR A 461 31.85 -18.22 -2.13
N GLU A 462 32.57 -19.24 -1.68
CA GLU A 462 34.04 -19.26 -1.60
C GLU A 462 34.60 -19.66 -2.98
N ILE A 463 35.43 -18.81 -3.60
CA ILE A 463 35.99 -19.05 -4.95
C ILE A 463 37.48 -18.73 -5.06
N SER A 464 38.16 -19.39 -6.00
CA SER A 464 39.55 -19.09 -6.33
C SER A 464 39.66 -18.04 -7.45
N ALA A 465 40.83 -17.42 -7.64
CA ALA A 465 41.01 -16.41 -8.69
C ALA A 465 40.68 -16.93 -10.12
N PRO A 466 40.96 -18.21 -10.49
CA PRO A 466 40.50 -18.78 -11.76
C PRO A 466 38.99 -18.73 -11.99
N ASP A 467 38.18 -18.86 -10.94
CA ASP A 467 36.71 -18.84 -11.04
C ASP A 467 36.16 -17.41 -11.05
N PHE A 468 36.97 -16.42 -10.68
CA PHE A 468 36.57 -15.03 -10.55
C PHE A 468 35.88 -14.42 -11.78
N PRO A 469 36.27 -14.71 -13.04
CA PRO A 469 35.58 -14.17 -14.21
C PRO A 469 34.08 -14.48 -14.25
N ASP A 470 33.65 -15.65 -13.77
CA ASP A 470 32.23 -16.04 -13.74
C ASP A 470 31.46 -15.32 -12.62
N HIS A 471 32.17 -14.84 -11.61
CA HIS A 471 31.64 -14.16 -10.42
C HIS A 471 31.92 -12.65 -10.39
N GLN A 472 32.61 -12.12 -11.39
CA GLN A 472 33.00 -10.71 -11.49
C GLN A 472 31.79 -9.76 -11.46
N SER A 473 30.62 -10.28 -11.86
CA SER A 473 29.37 -9.55 -11.84
C SER A 473 28.56 -9.76 -10.55
N ASP A 474 29.08 -10.36 -9.49
CA ASP A 474 28.30 -10.54 -8.24
C ASP A 474 28.06 -9.20 -7.50
N LYS A 475 26.99 -9.11 -6.69
CA LYS A 475 26.59 -7.83 -6.04
C LYS A 475 27.59 -7.38 -4.98
N ILE A 476 28.07 -8.31 -4.16
CA ILE A 476 29.00 -8.04 -3.07
C ILE A 476 30.15 -9.04 -3.17
N ILE A 477 31.37 -8.52 -3.30
CA ILE A 477 32.57 -9.34 -3.40
C ILE A 477 33.56 -8.90 -2.31
N ILE A 478 34.08 -9.86 -1.56
CA ILE A 478 35.18 -9.65 -0.63
C ILE A 478 36.42 -10.33 -1.19
N ILE A 479 37.54 -9.61 -1.25
CA ILE A 479 38.83 -10.14 -1.72
C ILE A 479 39.79 -10.15 -0.53
N LEU A 480 40.36 -11.31 -0.23
CA LEU A 480 41.43 -11.46 0.76
C LEU A 480 42.78 -11.57 0.03
N GLY A 481 43.68 -10.62 0.31
CA GLY A 481 45.04 -10.61 -0.23
C GLY A 481 45.39 -9.29 -0.91
N GLY A 482 46.68 -8.98 -0.93
CA GLY A 482 47.21 -7.75 -1.51
C GLY A 482 47.57 -7.82 -3.00
N PRO A 483 48.07 -6.71 -3.58
CA PRO A 483 48.41 -6.61 -5.00
C PRO A 483 49.49 -7.61 -5.45
N ASP A 484 50.32 -8.09 -4.54
CA ASP A 484 51.39 -9.07 -4.82
C ASP A 484 51.06 -10.48 -4.30
N ALA A 485 49.80 -10.74 -3.93
CA ALA A 485 49.32 -12.06 -3.57
C ALA A 485 49.38 -13.05 -4.76
N TYR A 486 49.74 -14.29 -4.45
CA TYR A 486 49.89 -15.38 -5.41
C TYR A 486 48.54 -15.90 -5.94
N ASP A 487 48.61 -16.91 -6.81
CA ASP A 487 47.47 -17.65 -7.35
C ASP A 487 46.41 -16.78 -8.03
N GLY A 488 46.84 -15.66 -8.62
CA GLY A 488 45.99 -14.76 -9.41
C GLY A 488 45.28 -13.66 -8.62
N ILE A 489 45.28 -13.72 -7.28
CA ILE A 489 44.62 -12.71 -6.42
C ILE A 489 45.19 -11.32 -6.65
N GLY A 490 46.52 -11.19 -6.75
CA GLY A 490 47.16 -9.90 -6.99
C GLY A 490 46.70 -9.22 -8.29
N PHE A 491 46.36 -9.99 -9.34
CA PHE A 491 45.81 -9.42 -10.58
C PHE A 491 44.40 -8.87 -10.39
N ILE A 492 43.56 -9.53 -9.59
CA ILE A 492 42.21 -9.04 -9.28
C ILE A 492 42.33 -7.72 -8.50
N VAL A 493 43.14 -7.71 -7.43
CA VAL A 493 43.34 -6.52 -6.58
C VAL A 493 43.88 -5.33 -7.37
N LYS A 494 44.84 -5.55 -8.28
CA LYS A 494 45.39 -4.50 -9.17
C LYS A 494 44.38 -3.90 -10.15
N ASN A 495 43.25 -4.59 -10.40
CA ASN A 495 42.15 -4.05 -11.21
C ASN A 495 41.08 -3.34 -10.36
N VAL A 496 41.15 -3.43 -9.02
CA VAL A 496 40.19 -2.84 -8.08
C VAL A 496 40.75 -1.58 -7.41
N LEU A 497 42.03 -1.61 -7.02
CA LEU A 497 42.70 -0.54 -6.30
C LEU A 497 43.48 0.40 -7.24
N ASP A 498 43.61 1.66 -6.84
CA ASP A 498 44.45 2.62 -7.55
C ASP A 498 45.94 2.49 -7.18
N SER A 499 46.81 3.22 -7.89
CA SER A 499 48.26 3.12 -7.70
C SER A 499 48.72 3.51 -6.30
N ASN A 500 48.08 4.50 -5.66
CA ASN A 500 48.48 4.95 -4.33
C ASN A 500 48.10 3.91 -3.26
N GLU A 501 46.93 3.29 -3.41
CA GLU A 501 46.46 2.21 -2.54
C GLU A 501 47.32 0.94 -2.68
N ILE A 502 47.74 0.62 -3.91
CA ILE A 502 48.68 -0.47 -4.18
C ILE A 502 50.03 -0.22 -3.54
N ASP A 503 50.58 0.99 -3.70
CA ASP A 503 51.88 1.36 -3.13
C ASP A 503 51.83 1.36 -1.60
N LEU A 504 50.73 1.83 -0.99
CA LEU A 504 50.49 1.76 0.45
C LEU A 504 50.55 0.31 0.96
N LEU A 505 49.94 -0.64 0.26
CA LEU A 505 49.97 -2.06 0.65
C LEU A 505 51.37 -2.70 0.50
N ARG A 506 52.28 -2.07 -0.26
CA ARG A 506 53.66 -2.54 -0.42
C ARG A 506 54.62 -2.02 0.65
N GLU A 507 54.20 -1.05 1.46
CA GLU A 507 54.97 -0.60 2.61
C GLU A 507 55.04 -1.68 3.69
N GLU A 508 56.23 -1.85 4.28
CA GLU A 508 56.46 -2.85 5.33
C GLU A 508 55.55 -2.59 6.54
N GLY A 509 54.83 -3.61 7.01
CA GLY A 509 53.90 -3.50 8.13
C GLY A 509 52.50 -2.98 7.77
N SER A 510 52.22 -2.70 6.50
CA SER A 510 50.94 -2.19 6.01
C SER A 510 49.81 -3.24 6.02
N SER A 511 48.62 -2.82 6.45
CA SER A 511 47.37 -3.59 6.41
C SER A 511 46.18 -2.63 6.31
N ALA A 512 45.23 -2.87 5.41
CA ALA A 512 44.10 -1.97 5.18
C ALA A 512 42.85 -2.69 4.67
N MET A 513 41.72 -2.01 4.83
CA MET A 513 40.43 -2.31 4.20
C MET A 513 40.14 -1.22 3.16
N PHE A 514 39.79 -1.62 1.94
CA PHE A 514 39.34 -0.70 0.89
C PHE A 514 37.92 -1.04 0.46
N ILE A 515 37.11 -0.01 0.25
CA ILE A 515 35.74 -0.13 -0.25
C ILE A 515 35.70 0.50 -1.63
N LYS A 516 35.27 -0.26 -2.62
CA LYS A 516 35.02 0.21 -3.98
C LYS A 516 33.59 -0.10 -4.37
N THR A 517 33.05 0.71 -5.26
CA THR A 517 31.71 0.51 -5.80
C THR A 517 31.76 0.57 -7.32
N ASN A 518 30.82 -0.14 -7.95
CA ASN A 518 30.62 -0.14 -9.40
C ASN A 518 31.88 -0.44 -10.23
N VAL A 519 32.77 -1.32 -9.75
CA VAL A 519 34.05 -1.63 -10.42
C VAL A 519 33.82 -2.28 -11.78
N TRP A 520 32.89 -3.24 -11.86
CA TRP A 520 32.57 -3.95 -13.11
C TRP A 520 31.11 -3.83 -13.54
N ARG A 521 30.19 -3.51 -12.62
CA ARG A 521 28.78 -3.21 -12.93
C ARG A 521 28.14 -2.26 -11.94
N ASP A 522 27.05 -1.61 -12.32
CA ASP A 522 26.26 -0.79 -11.43
C ASP A 522 25.62 -1.60 -10.28
N GLY A 523 25.59 -1.01 -9.07
CA GLY A 523 25.03 -1.61 -7.86
C GLY A 523 25.95 -2.63 -7.18
N GLN A 524 27.25 -2.60 -7.47
CA GLN A 524 28.24 -3.53 -6.92
C GLN A 524 29.05 -2.93 -5.77
N LEU A 525 29.27 -3.69 -4.70
CA LEU A 525 30.17 -3.41 -3.58
C LEU A 525 31.36 -4.36 -3.59
N ILE A 526 32.58 -3.83 -3.59
CA ILE A 526 33.82 -4.60 -3.49
C ILE A 526 34.57 -4.18 -2.23
N ILE A 527 34.91 -5.16 -1.39
CA ILE A 527 35.70 -4.94 -0.17
C ILE A 527 37.02 -5.70 -0.32
N VAL A 528 38.15 -4.99 -0.29
CA VAL A 528 39.48 -5.60 -0.30
C VAL A 528 40.07 -5.53 1.11
N LEU A 529 40.40 -6.69 1.67
CA LEU A 529 41.10 -6.83 2.95
C LEU A 529 42.50 -7.36 2.65
N ALA A 530 43.50 -6.51 2.82
CA ALA A 530 44.84 -6.79 2.34
C ALA A 530 45.91 -6.26 3.30
N GLY A 531 47.03 -6.97 3.35
CA GLY A 531 48.26 -6.48 3.95
C GLY A 531 49.47 -6.79 3.08
N ASN A 532 50.62 -6.25 3.49
CA ASN A 532 51.90 -6.45 2.81
C ASN A 532 52.31 -7.92 2.72
N ASP A 533 51.87 -8.72 3.69
CA ASP A 533 51.97 -10.17 3.70
C ASP A 533 50.65 -10.82 4.18
N ARG A 534 50.67 -12.15 4.34
CA ARG A 534 49.49 -12.92 4.77
C ARG A 534 49.11 -12.69 6.23
N ASP A 535 50.07 -12.45 7.12
CA ASP A 535 49.78 -12.20 8.54
C ASP A 535 49.15 -10.81 8.70
N LEU A 536 49.56 -9.85 7.88
CA LEU A 536 48.97 -8.53 7.80
C LEU A 536 47.63 -8.53 7.06
N THR A 537 47.44 -9.41 6.07
CA THR A 537 46.11 -9.67 5.47
C THR A 537 45.17 -10.26 6.51
N ARG A 538 45.67 -11.17 7.35
CA ARG A 538 44.91 -11.70 8.49
C ARG A 538 44.50 -10.60 9.46
N LYS A 539 45.47 -9.77 9.84
CA LYS A 539 45.23 -8.59 10.68
C LYS A 539 44.19 -7.65 10.06
N ALA A 540 44.25 -7.41 8.75
CA ALA A 540 43.32 -6.54 8.04
C ALA A 540 41.86 -6.99 8.21
N TRP A 541 41.56 -8.29 8.02
CA TRP A 541 40.19 -8.76 8.24
C TRP A 541 39.84 -8.85 9.74
N MET A 542 40.78 -9.18 10.62
CA MET A 542 40.52 -9.23 12.07
C MET A 542 40.10 -7.87 12.62
N ASP A 543 40.82 -6.82 12.23
CA ASP A 543 40.60 -5.44 12.68
C ASP A 543 39.31 -4.86 12.08
N ASN A 544 38.82 -5.40 10.96
CA ASN A 544 37.72 -4.81 10.19
C ASN A 544 36.46 -5.66 10.06
N LYS A 545 36.40 -6.90 10.59
CA LYS A 545 35.27 -7.83 10.36
C LYS A 545 33.88 -7.24 10.66
N GLU A 546 33.75 -6.46 11.72
CA GLU A 546 32.50 -5.75 12.08
C GLU A 546 32.15 -4.62 11.08
N ASN A 547 33.17 -3.89 10.62
CA ASN A 547 33.00 -2.84 9.62
C ASN A 547 32.57 -3.43 8.27
N VAL A 548 33.21 -4.52 7.83
CA VAL A 548 32.80 -5.26 6.62
C VAL A 548 31.32 -5.62 6.69
N PHE A 549 30.87 -6.23 7.81
CA PHE A 549 29.47 -6.61 7.96
C PHE A 549 28.52 -5.41 7.91
N THR A 550 28.89 -4.30 8.54
CA THR A 550 28.13 -3.04 8.52
C THR A 550 27.98 -2.51 7.09
N GLN A 551 29.07 -2.45 6.32
CA GLN A 551 29.07 -1.98 4.93
C GLN A 551 28.17 -2.84 4.03
N MET A 552 28.23 -4.17 4.17
CA MET A 552 27.38 -5.06 3.37
C MET A 552 25.90 -4.90 3.71
N LYS A 553 25.58 -4.67 4.99
CA LYS A 553 24.21 -4.47 5.46
C LYS A 553 23.64 -3.13 4.99
N GLU A 554 24.44 -2.07 4.95
CA GLU A 554 24.02 -0.76 4.43
C GLU A 554 23.88 -0.75 2.90
N TRP A 555 24.52 -1.69 2.21
CA TRP A 555 24.46 -1.80 0.75
C TRP A 555 23.21 -2.49 0.21
N ILE A 556 22.57 -3.35 1.00
CA ILE A 556 21.35 -4.10 0.66
C ILE A 556 20.13 -3.34 1.15
#